data_AF-A0A973AVP3-F1
#
_entry.id   AF-A0A973AVP3-F1
#
_cell.length_a   1.000
_cell.length_b   1.000
_cell.length_c   1.000
_cell.angle_alpha   90.00
_cell.angle_beta   90.00
_cell.angle_gamma   90.00
#
_symmetry.space_group_name_H-M   'P 1'
#
loop_
_entity.id
_entity.type
_entity.pdbx_description
1 polymer ?
#
loop_
_entity_poly.entity_id
_entity_poly.type
_entity_poly.pdbx_seq_one_letter_code
_entity_poly.pdbx_strand_id
1 'polypeptide(L)'
;MLRNYSPPDEPPDDELPPNGGDGGSTDGGSGEASRPHVPASLLGQALVAWTRICLRFPAAVVLAAVISAVAAGAWSAQSLGYKVSRIDLLDPKSDYNKLWIDYIKEFGEDDDAVIVVEGPSRDRVIQVLSELSQEVARDGVLFRSVLHEVDLSKIRGKGLHYLSPSDLAEIDRFIEQSQPIIEGGWSHLKVATMVGGLAGRMVAGSLSPPGDEPSAGGIQEPPLASLERYSESLLAGLEGSRRAADAGSSGYVSPWPSMPESLSTLRDLSSEHLLAKEGRLGFVMLRLAKSKDGFAGASAATDELRRLIKLVGSHHADVTIGLTGLPVMEDDEMRTSQQSMIWASGLSLIAVIVVIIAGFGGVRHALMANGVLIVGMAWAFAWATASVGHLNILSVTFTGTMIGVGIDYGPYYIRRYLEMRRRGLG
;
A
#
# COMPACT_ATOMS: atom_id res chain seq x y z
N MET A 1 -20.87 11.16 -36.89
CA MET A 1 -21.55 9.85 -36.85
C MET A 1 -22.27 9.74 -35.51
N LEU A 2 -23.51 10.19 -35.47
CA LEU A 2 -24.39 10.12 -34.29
C LEU A 2 -25.62 9.33 -34.74
N ARG A 3 -25.82 8.13 -34.18
CA ARG A 3 -26.94 7.25 -34.52
C ARG A 3 -27.96 7.31 -33.38
N ASN A 4 -29.07 8.00 -33.65
CA ASN A 4 -30.28 8.01 -32.83
C ASN A 4 -30.80 6.58 -32.67
N TYR A 5 -31.14 6.20 -31.43
CA TYR A 5 -31.86 4.98 -31.10
C TYR A 5 -33.25 5.38 -30.60
N SER A 6 -34.29 5.02 -31.36
CA SER A 6 -35.70 5.13 -30.97
C SER A 6 -36.18 3.77 -30.42
N PRO A 7 -37.01 3.74 -29.37
CA PRO A 7 -37.63 2.51 -28.85
C PRO A 7 -38.86 2.10 -29.69
N PRO A 8 -39.19 0.80 -29.79
CA PRO A 8 -40.38 0.33 -30.51
C PRO A 8 -41.66 0.30 -29.66
N ASP A 9 -42.77 0.43 -30.38
CA ASP A 9 -44.16 0.64 -29.96
C ASP A 9 -44.81 -0.46 -29.10
N GLU A 10 -45.73 0.00 -28.26
CA GLU A 10 -46.70 -0.74 -27.43
C GLU A 10 -47.88 -1.25 -28.28
N PRO A 11 -48.39 -2.48 -28.10
CA PRO A 11 -49.57 -2.94 -28.82
C PRO A 11 -50.89 -2.54 -28.11
N PRO A 12 -52.00 -2.37 -28.86
CA PRO A 12 -53.20 -1.71 -28.36
C PRO A 12 -54.18 -2.62 -27.60
N ASP A 13 -55.03 -1.95 -26.83
CA ASP A 13 -56.20 -2.45 -26.09
C ASP A 13 -57.17 -3.25 -26.96
N ASP A 14 -57.51 -4.47 -26.53
CA ASP A 14 -58.62 -5.25 -27.08
C ASP A 14 -59.83 -5.22 -26.14
N GLU A 15 -60.95 -4.82 -26.74
CA GLU A 15 -62.24 -4.54 -26.17
C GLU A 15 -62.98 -5.78 -25.62
N LEU A 16 -63.72 -5.56 -24.54
CA LEU A 16 -64.78 -6.43 -24.00
C LEU A 16 -65.93 -6.65 -25.00
N PRO A 17 -66.67 -7.77 -24.87
CA PRO A 17 -68.13 -7.66 -24.91
C PRO A 17 -68.81 -8.61 -23.87
N PRO A 18 -70.14 -8.64 -23.73
CA PRO A 18 -70.90 -7.69 -22.91
C PRO A 18 -71.75 -8.36 -21.81
N ASN A 19 -72.31 -7.47 -21.00
CA ASN A 19 -73.21 -7.68 -19.87
C ASN A 19 -74.45 -8.55 -20.19
N GLY A 20 -74.85 -9.40 -19.22
CA GLY A 20 -76.03 -10.25 -19.27
C GLY A 20 -76.62 -10.51 -17.88
N GLY A 21 -77.39 -9.54 -17.38
CA GLY A 21 -78.69 -9.72 -16.72
C GLY A 21 -78.87 -10.68 -15.54
N ASP A 22 -78.89 -10.07 -14.34
CA ASP A 22 -80.04 -10.03 -13.41
C ASP A 22 -80.49 -11.27 -12.60
N GLY A 23 -80.80 -10.98 -11.32
CA GLY A 23 -81.73 -11.77 -10.49
C GLY A 23 -81.15 -12.53 -9.30
N GLY A 24 -81.51 -12.11 -8.08
CA GLY A 24 -81.76 -13.07 -6.98
C GLY A 24 -81.04 -12.82 -5.66
N SER A 25 -81.69 -12.05 -4.79
CA SER A 25 -81.44 -11.90 -3.36
C SER A 25 -81.51 -13.21 -2.55
N THR A 26 -80.65 -13.29 -1.54
CA THR A 26 -80.86 -13.88 -0.18
C THR A 26 -81.35 -15.33 -0.05
N ASP A 27 -80.45 -16.21 0.39
CA ASP A 27 -80.61 -17.12 1.54
C ASP A 27 -79.20 -17.66 1.86
N GLY A 28 -78.66 -17.68 3.08
CA GLY A 28 -79.23 -18.37 4.23
C GLY A 28 -78.53 -19.73 4.40
N GLY A 29 -77.46 -19.79 5.21
CA GLY A 29 -77.10 -21.03 5.90
C GLY A 29 -75.73 -21.68 5.62
N SER A 30 -75.04 -21.93 6.72
CA SER A 30 -74.11 -23.05 6.98
C SER A 30 -72.71 -23.04 6.37
N GLY A 31 -71.76 -22.49 7.14
CA GLY A 31 -70.63 -23.25 7.68
C GLY A 31 -69.92 -24.24 6.76
N GLU A 32 -69.23 -23.75 5.73
CA GLU A 32 -68.25 -24.56 5.02
C GLU A 32 -66.89 -24.35 5.69
N ALA A 33 -66.59 -25.22 6.66
CA ALA A 33 -65.29 -25.33 7.30
C ALA A 33 -64.22 -25.43 6.20
N SER A 34 -63.35 -24.42 6.15
CA SER A 34 -62.27 -24.31 5.17
C SER A 34 -61.39 -25.56 5.23
N ARG A 35 -61.59 -26.49 4.29
CA ARG A 35 -60.74 -27.68 4.18
C ARG A 35 -59.30 -27.19 3.97
N PRO A 36 -58.30 -27.80 4.64
CA PRO A 36 -56.91 -27.41 4.43
C PRO A 36 -56.59 -27.56 2.94
N HIS A 37 -56.22 -26.47 2.29
CA HIS A 37 -55.74 -26.48 0.92
C HIS A 37 -54.49 -27.37 0.87
N VAL A 38 -54.65 -28.64 0.53
CA VAL A 38 -53.53 -29.55 0.29
C VAL A 38 -52.86 -29.07 -0.99
N PRO A 39 -51.61 -28.60 -0.95
CA PRO A 39 -50.94 -28.14 -2.14
C PRO A 39 -50.85 -29.28 -3.16
N ALA A 40 -51.23 -29.00 -4.41
CA ALA A 40 -51.23 -29.98 -5.48
C ALA A 40 -49.82 -30.42 -5.91
N SER A 41 -48.78 -29.65 -5.55
CA SER A 41 -47.39 -29.95 -5.90
C SER A 41 -46.68 -30.77 -4.81
N LEU A 42 -45.84 -31.72 -5.23
CA LEU A 42 -44.98 -32.52 -4.34
C LEU A 42 -44.09 -31.62 -3.45
N LEU A 43 -43.58 -30.52 -4.01
CA LEU A 43 -42.79 -29.54 -3.28
C LEU A 43 -43.61 -28.84 -2.19
N GLY A 44 -44.86 -28.47 -2.49
CA GLY A 44 -45.76 -27.89 -1.49
C GLY A 44 -46.09 -28.87 -0.37
N GLN A 45 -46.30 -30.15 -0.70
CA GLN A 45 -46.55 -31.19 0.31
C GLN A 45 -45.33 -31.41 1.21
N ALA A 46 -44.12 -31.42 0.63
CA ALA A 46 -42.87 -31.51 1.40
C ALA A 46 -42.66 -30.32 2.33
N LEU A 47 -42.90 -29.08 1.87
CA LEU A 47 -42.82 -27.88 2.71
C LEU A 47 -43.86 -27.89 3.84
N VAL A 48 -45.08 -28.37 3.57
CA VAL A 48 -46.12 -28.51 4.59
C VAL A 48 -45.77 -29.62 5.61
N ALA A 49 -45.15 -30.72 5.17
CA ALA A 49 -44.67 -31.77 6.07
C ALA A 49 -43.55 -31.23 6.98
N TRP A 50 -42.60 -30.49 6.41
CA TRP A 50 -41.52 -29.83 7.16
C TRP A 50 -42.04 -28.85 8.20
N THR A 51 -42.98 -27.97 7.81
CA THR A 51 -43.57 -27.00 8.76
C THR A 51 -44.34 -27.70 9.88
N ARG A 52 -45.05 -28.81 9.60
CA ARG A 52 -45.70 -29.63 10.64
C ARG A 52 -44.69 -30.20 11.65
N ILE A 53 -43.53 -30.65 11.20
CA ILE A 53 -42.45 -31.12 12.09
C ILE A 53 -41.94 -29.98 12.97
N CYS A 54 -41.69 -28.80 12.37
CA CYS A 54 -41.28 -27.61 13.12
C CYS A 54 -42.30 -27.19 14.19
N LEU A 55 -43.60 -27.28 13.87
CA LEU A 55 -44.69 -26.96 14.80
C LEU A 55 -44.91 -28.03 15.88
N ARG A 56 -44.55 -29.30 15.62
CA ARG A 56 -44.64 -30.40 16.58
C ARG A 56 -43.63 -30.26 17.71
N PHE A 57 -42.43 -29.75 17.43
CA PHE A 57 -41.32 -29.62 18.39
C PHE A 57 -40.67 -28.23 18.38
N PRO A 58 -41.42 -27.15 18.67
CA PRO A 58 -40.96 -25.78 18.44
C PRO A 58 -39.73 -25.41 19.29
N ALA A 59 -39.72 -25.78 20.58
CA ALA A 59 -38.60 -25.48 21.47
C ALA A 59 -37.31 -26.22 21.07
N ALA A 60 -37.43 -27.48 20.65
CA ALA A 60 -36.28 -28.27 20.22
C ALA A 60 -35.67 -27.72 18.91
N VAL A 61 -36.51 -27.28 17.97
CA VAL A 61 -36.04 -26.69 16.71
C VAL A 61 -35.33 -25.36 16.95
N VAL A 62 -35.89 -24.48 17.79
CA VAL A 62 -35.23 -23.21 18.15
C VAL A 62 -33.91 -23.48 18.86
N LEU A 63 -33.88 -24.41 19.81
CA LEU A 63 -32.65 -24.76 20.52
C LEU A 63 -31.58 -25.31 19.56
N ALA A 64 -31.95 -26.22 18.66
CA ALA A 64 -31.03 -26.76 17.65
C ALA A 64 -30.53 -25.67 16.69
N ALA A 65 -31.39 -24.73 16.29
CA ALA A 65 -31.01 -23.61 15.44
C ALA A 65 -30.02 -22.67 16.15
N VAL A 66 -30.26 -22.35 17.42
CA VAL A 66 -29.35 -21.52 18.22
C VAL A 66 -28.00 -22.23 18.45
N ILE A 67 -28.02 -23.51 18.84
CA ILE A 67 -26.78 -24.28 19.06
C ILE A 67 -25.96 -24.37 17.77
N SER A 68 -26.59 -24.69 16.64
CA SER A 68 -25.90 -24.76 15.35
C SER A 68 -25.39 -23.40 14.88
N ALA A 69 -26.13 -22.31 15.12
CA ALA A 69 -25.67 -20.95 14.83
C ALA A 69 -24.47 -20.54 15.69
N VAL A 70 -24.48 -20.86 17.00
CA VAL A 70 -23.36 -20.58 17.89
C VAL A 70 -22.13 -21.39 17.48
N ALA A 71 -22.29 -22.68 17.16
CA ALA A 71 -21.21 -23.52 16.68
C ALA A 71 -20.65 -23.03 15.32
N ALA A 72 -21.54 -22.67 14.40
CA ALA A 72 -21.18 -22.09 13.10
C ALA A 72 -20.40 -20.77 13.25
N GLY A 73 -20.91 -19.85 14.07
CA GLY A 73 -20.26 -18.57 14.35
C GLY A 73 -18.91 -18.74 15.04
N ALA A 74 -18.80 -19.64 16.02
CA ALA A 74 -17.54 -19.93 16.70
C ALA A 74 -16.50 -20.55 15.75
N TRP A 75 -16.93 -21.45 14.87
CA TRP A 75 -16.06 -22.04 13.86
C TRP A 75 -15.57 -20.98 12.86
N SER A 76 -16.47 -20.15 12.33
CA SER A 76 -16.09 -19.04 11.45
C SER A 76 -15.15 -18.05 12.13
N ALA A 77 -15.38 -17.70 13.38
CA ALA A 77 -14.52 -16.76 14.11
C ALA A 77 -13.08 -17.29 14.29
N GLN A 78 -12.88 -18.60 14.29
CA GLN A 78 -11.57 -19.22 14.47
C GLN A 78 -10.89 -19.60 13.15
N SER A 79 -11.66 -19.96 12.13
CA SER A 79 -11.14 -20.55 10.89
C SER A 79 -11.25 -19.64 9.67
N LEU A 80 -12.08 -18.59 9.71
CA LEU A 80 -12.22 -17.68 8.58
C LEU A 80 -11.04 -16.71 8.56
N GLY A 81 -10.12 -16.92 7.61
CA GLY A 81 -8.98 -16.05 7.39
C GLY A 81 -9.34 -14.78 6.61
N TYR A 82 -8.39 -13.86 6.51
CA TYR A 82 -8.47 -12.71 5.61
C TYR A 82 -7.31 -12.73 4.63
N LYS A 83 -7.62 -12.47 3.36
CA LYS A 83 -6.64 -12.32 2.30
C LYS A 83 -6.58 -10.86 1.83
N VAL A 84 -5.39 -10.31 1.93
CA VAL A 84 -5.11 -8.89 1.71
C VAL A 84 -4.58 -8.63 0.29
N SER A 85 -3.98 -9.64 -0.35
CA SER A 85 -3.33 -9.48 -1.65
C SER A 85 -4.32 -9.25 -2.79
N ARG A 86 -4.00 -8.25 -3.63
CA ARG A 86 -4.78 -7.89 -4.83
C ARG A 86 -4.58 -8.87 -5.99
N ILE A 87 -3.47 -9.62 -6.02
CA ILE A 87 -3.20 -10.59 -7.10
C ILE A 87 -4.28 -11.68 -7.16
N ASP A 88 -4.83 -12.04 -6.00
CA ASP A 88 -5.87 -13.06 -5.85
C ASP A 88 -7.22 -12.63 -6.43
N LEU A 89 -7.37 -11.35 -6.79
CA LEU A 89 -8.55 -10.81 -7.47
C LEU A 89 -8.46 -10.94 -9.00
N LEU A 90 -7.28 -11.27 -9.54
CA LEU A 90 -7.06 -11.41 -10.97
C LEU A 90 -7.39 -12.83 -11.42
N ASP A 91 -7.84 -12.97 -12.67
CA ASP A 91 -8.08 -14.29 -13.27
C ASP A 91 -6.76 -15.11 -13.27
N PRO A 92 -6.71 -16.27 -12.59
CA PRO A 92 -5.53 -17.14 -12.59
C PRO A 92 -5.13 -17.64 -13.97
N LYS A 93 -6.08 -17.67 -14.93
CA LYS A 93 -5.84 -18.18 -16.29
C LYS A 93 -5.31 -17.12 -17.25
N SER A 94 -5.35 -15.84 -16.87
CA SER A 94 -4.81 -14.75 -17.68
C SER A 94 -3.31 -14.90 -17.88
N ASP A 95 -2.83 -14.72 -19.10
CA ASP A 95 -1.41 -14.89 -19.42
C ASP A 95 -0.53 -13.87 -18.69
N TYR A 96 -1.03 -12.65 -18.45
CA TYR A 96 -0.34 -11.64 -17.64
C TYR A 96 -0.16 -12.09 -16.18
N ASN A 97 -1.17 -12.73 -15.61
CA ASN A 97 -1.11 -13.18 -14.22
C ASN A 97 -0.12 -14.34 -14.08
N LYS A 98 -0.07 -15.27 -15.05
CA LYS A 98 0.93 -16.34 -15.08
C LYS A 98 2.36 -15.79 -15.15
N LEU A 99 2.61 -14.86 -16.07
CA LEU A 99 3.92 -14.22 -16.21
C LEU A 99 4.36 -13.50 -14.93
N TRP A 100 3.42 -12.83 -14.26
CA TRP A 100 3.69 -12.16 -13.00
C TRP A 100 3.96 -13.15 -11.85
N ILE A 101 3.19 -14.24 -11.75
CA ILE A 101 3.42 -15.32 -10.79
C ILE A 101 4.78 -15.99 -11.02
N ASP A 102 5.14 -16.25 -12.28
CA ASP A 102 6.44 -16.84 -12.63
C ASP A 102 7.59 -15.88 -12.26
N TYR A 103 7.44 -14.58 -12.55
CA TYR A 103 8.39 -13.55 -12.13
C TYR A 103 8.56 -13.51 -10.60
N ILE A 104 7.47 -13.49 -9.86
CA ILE A 104 7.47 -13.52 -8.38
C ILE A 104 8.14 -14.80 -7.85
N LYS A 105 7.89 -15.95 -8.49
CA LYS A 105 8.44 -17.23 -8.05
C LYS A 105 9.96 -17.28 -8.24
N GLU A 106 10.47 -16.65 -9.29
CA GLU A 106 11.90 -16.64 -9.62
C GLU A 106 12.67 -15.53 -8.89
N PHE A 107 12.10 -14.34 -8.76
CA PHE A 107 12.77 -13.15 -8.20
C PHE A 107 12.30 -12.78 -6.77
N GLY A 108 11.21 -13.36 -6.27
CA GLY A 108 10.60 -13.08 -4.97
C GLY A 108 9.39 -12.14 -5.05
N GLU A 109 8.49 -12.22 -4.07
CA GLU A 109 7.26 -11.40 -3.94
C GLU A 109 7.46 -10.22 -2.96
N ASP A 110 8.69 -9.75 -2.86
CA ASP A 110 9.10 -8.92 -1.74
C ASP A 110 8.93 -7.44 -2.08
N ASP A 111 7.69 -6.96 -1.96
CA ASP A 111 7.40 -5.54 -1.94
C ASP A 111 8.00 -4.91 -0.67
N ASP A 112 8.70 -3.79 -0.85
CA ASP A 112 9.34 -3.09 0.26
C ASP A 112 8.33 -2.21 1.02
N ALA A 113 8.35 -2.29 2.34
CA ALA A 113 7.83 -1.26 3.23
C ALA A 113 8.87 -0.12 3.31
N VAL A 114 8.38 1.11 3.33
CA VAL A 114 9.24 2.31 3.32
C VAL A 114 8.87 3.19 4.49
N ILE A 115 9.84 3.39 5.39
CA ILE A 115 9.77 4.42 6.42
C ILE A 115 10.28 5.71 5.82
N VAL A 116 9.54 6.79 6.01
CA VAL A 116 9.89 8.12 5.53
C VAL A 116 10.15 9.02 6.73
N VAL A 117 11.27 9.71 6.74
CA VAL A 117 11.67 10.63 7.81
C VAL A 117 11.78 12.04 7.24
N GLU A 118 10.99 12.97 7.75
CA GLU A 118 11.03 14.39 7.37
C GLU A 118 11.50 15.25 8.54
N GLY A 119 12.58 16.01 8.34
CA GLY A 119 13.20 16.83 9.39
C GLY A 119 13.73 18.18 8.90
N PRO A 120 14.17 19.04 9.83
CA PRO A 120 14.57 20.41 9.52
C PRO A 120 15.94 20.51 8.84
N SER A 121 16.82 19.53 9.06
CA SER A 121 18.18 19.51 8.50
C SER A 121 18.64 18.08 8.17
N ARG A 122 19.61 17.98 7.25
CA ARG A 122 20.21 16.72 6.81
C ARG A 122 20.78 15.90 7.96
N ASP A 123 21.53 16.53 8.86
CA ASP A 123 22.18 15.83 9.98
C ASP A 123 21.15 15.24 10.95
N ARG A 124 20.04 15.95 11.19
CA ARG A 124 18.94 15.44 12.03
C ARG A 124 18.23 14.26 11.38
N VAL A 125 17.96 14.34 10.08
CA VAL A 125 17.34 13.22 9.33
C VAL A 125 18.24 11.99 9.36
N ILE A 126 19.55 12.15 9.08
CA ILE A 126 20.52 11.04 9.12
C ILE A 126 20.59 10.40 10.50
N GLN A 127 20.61 11.20 11.58
CA GLN A 127 20.63 10.69 12.94
C GLN A 127 19.40 9.81 13.23
N VAL A 128 18.20 10.29 12.88
CA VAL A 128 16.95 9.55 13.11
C VAL A 128 16.85 8.31 12.22
N LEU A 129 17.28 8.39 10.95
CA LEU A 129 17.34 7.24 10.04
C LEU A 129 18.24 6.13 10.60
N SER A 130 19.41 6.47 11.13
CA SER A 130 20.36 5.50 11.68
C SER A 130 19.77 4.81 12.93
N GLU A 131 19.13 5.58 13.82
CA GLU A 131 18.45 5.02 15.01
C GLU A 131 17.31 4.09 14.61
N LEU A 132 16.42 4.52 13.71
CA LEU A 132 15.33 3.69 13.19
C LEU A 132 15.85 2.41 12.55
N SER A 133 16.86 2.51 11.68
CA SER A 133 17.41 1.33 11.00
C SER A 133 18.03 0.36 12.00
N GLN A 134 18.70 0.85 13.05
CA GLN A 134 19.29 -0.02 14.07
C GLN A 134 18.20 -0.73 14.88
N GLU A 135 17.15 -0.01 15.30
CA GLU A 135 16.05 -0.59 16.06
C GLU A 135 15.27 -1.63 15.23
N VAL A 136 14.97 -1.33 13.97
CA VAL A 136 14.30 -2.28 13.05
C VAL A 136 15.20 -3.48 12.76
N ALA A 137 16.52 -3.28 12.59
CA ALA A 137 17.45 -4.39 12.33
C ALA A 137 17.64 -5.34 13.53
N ARG A 138 17.25 -4.95 14.75
CA ARG A 138 17.30 -5.85 15.92
C ARG A 138 16.29 -6.98 15.83
N ASP A 139 15.15 -6.77 15.19
CA ASP A 139 14.12 -7.79 14.99
C ASP A 139 14.23 -8.44 13.61
N GLY A 140 15.20 -9.34 13.49
CA GLY A 140 15.42 -10.13 12.26
C GLY A 140 14.36 -11.20 11.99
N VAL A 141 13.37 -11.37 12.87
CA VAL A 141 12.26 -12.31 12.66
C VAL A 141 11.16 -11.65 11.83
N LEU A 142 10.80 -10.42 12.19
CA LEU A 142 9.73 -9.67 11.51
C LEU A 142 10.23 -8.82 10.34
N PHE A 143 11.49 -8.38 10.37
CA PHE A 143 12.03 -7.48 9.34
C PHE A 143 13.24 -8.10 8.63
N ARG A 144 13.30 -7.93 7.31
CA ARG A 144 14.38 -8.42 6.45
C ARG A 144 14.88 -7.31 5.54
N SER A 145 16.13 -7.43 5.09
CA SER A 145 16.72 -6.53 4.07
C SER A 145 16.56 -5.04 4.39
N VAL A 146 16.83 -4.64 5.64
CA VAL A 146 16.74 -3.25 6.08
C VAL A 146 17.83 -2.43 5.39
N LEU A 147 17.43 -1.50 4.53
CA LEU A 147 18.29 -0.65 3.73
C LEU A 147 18.03 0.82 4.07
N HIS A 148 19.01 1.48 4.70
CA HIS A 148 18.97 2.91 5.00
C HIS A 148 20.10 3.70 4.30
N GLU A 149 21.17 3.00 3.91
CA GLU A 149 22.32 3.56 3.19
C GLU A 149 22.76 2.60 2.08
N VAL A 150 23.29 3.16 1.00
CA VAL A 150 23.93 2.41 -0.08
C VAL A 150 25.43 2.49 0.14
N ASP A 151 26.03 1.43 0.68
CA ASP A 151 27.48 1.34 0.87
C ASP A 151 28.19 1.15 -0.48
N LEU A 152 28.55 2.26 -1.12
CA LEU A 152 29.34 2.27 -2.36
C LEU A 152 30.84 2.08 -2.10
N SER A 153 31.30 1.93 -0.84
CA SER A 153 32.73 1.82 -0.51
C SER A 153 33.38 0.60 -1.19
N LYS A 154 32.61 -0.48 -1.37
CA LYS A 154 33.06 -1.68 -2.09
C LYS A 154 33.25 -1.44 -3.59
N ILE A 155 32.43 -0.56 -4.17
CA ILE A 155 32.54 -0.14 -5.58
C ILE A 155 33.68 0.86 -5.73
N ARG A 156 33.83 1.79 -4.78
CA ARG A 156 34.91 2.77 -4.75
C ARG A 156 36.29 2.14 -4.83
N GLY A 157 36.51 1.02 -4.11
CA GLY A 157 37.77 0.26 -4.20
C GLY A 157 38.09 -0.28 -5.60
N LYS A 158 37.07 -0.42 -6.46
CA LYS A 158 37.18 -0.81 -7.87
C LYS A 158 36.83 0.32 -8.84
N GLY A 159 36.74 1.56 -8.36
CA GLY A 159 36.23 2.71 -9.11
C GLY A 159 36.94 2.92 -10.46
N LEU A 160 38.26 2.74 -10.49
CA LEU A 160 39.06 2.88 -11.71
C LEU A 160 38.68 1.89 -12.82
N HIS A 161 38.08 0.74 -12.49
CA HIS A 161 37.60 -0.22 -13.50
C HIS A 161 36.35 0.25 -14.26
N TYR A 162 35.67 1.28 -13.76
CA TYR A 162 34.48 1.85 -14.39
C TYR A 162 34.80 3.04 -15.30
N LEU A 163 36.06 3.49 -15.34
CA LEU A 163 36.49 4.63 -16.14
C LEU A 163 36.90 4.21 -17.55
N SER A 164 36.78 5.13 -18.50
CA SER A 164 37.26 4.91 -19.86
C SER A 164 38.80 4.94 -19.91
N PRO A 165 39.44 4.30 -20.91
CA PRO A 165 40.89 4.37 -21.07
C PRO A 165 41.43 5.81 -21.21
N SER A 166 40.65 6.73 -21.78
CA SER A 166 41.02 8.15 -21.88
C SER A 166 41.04 8.84 -20.51
N ASP A 167 40.05 8.56 -19.66
CA ASP A 167 39.98 9.14 -18.30
C ASP A 167 41.12 8.62 -17.43
N LEU A 168 41.47 7.33 -17.58
CA LEU A 168 42.61 6.73 -16.90
C LEU A 168 43.93 7.38 -17.30
N ALA A 169 44.12 7.67 -18.60
CA ALA A 169 45.31 8.38 -19.09
C ALA A 169 45.40 9.83 -18.58
N GLU A 170 44.25 10.50 -18.37
CA GLU A 170 44.21 11.83 -17.78
C GLU A 170 44.57 11.81 -16.30
N ILE A 171 44.05 10.83 -15.55
CA ILE A 171 44.38 10.60 -14.13
C ILE A 171 45.87 10.30 -13.96
N ASP A 172 46.43 9.43 -14.79
CA ASP A 172 47.85 9.05 -14.74
C ASP A 172 48.74 10.29 -14.92
N ARG A 173 48.43 11.11 -15.94
CA ARG A 173 49.12 12.37 -16.19
C ARG A 173 48.99 13.38 -15.05
N PHE A 174 47.81 13.47 -14.43
CA PHE A 174 47.60 14.33 -13.26
C PHE A 174 48.47 13.89 -12.08
N ILE A 175 48.60 12.57 -11.86
CA ILE A 175 49.45 11.99 -10.83
C ILE A 175 50.92 12.27 -11.12
N GLU A 176 51.40 12.04 -12.35
CA GLU A 176 52.78 12.34 -12.76
C GLU A 176 53.14 13.82 -12.54
N GLN A 177 52.25 14.74 -12.91
CA GLN A 177 52.45 16.18 -12.70
C GLN A 177 52.49 16.56 -11.21
N SER A 178 51.78 15.81 -10.36
CA SER A 178 51.65 16.07 -8.93
C SER A 178 52.69 15.33 -8.08
N GLN A 179 53.34 14.30 -8.64
CA GLN A 179 54.25 13.40 -7.93
C GLN A 179 55.37 14.11 -7.15
N PRO A 180 56.07 15.13 -7.70
CA PRO A 180 57.13 15.82 -6.94
C PRO A 180 56.62 16.49 -5.66
N ILE A 181 55.35 16.90 -5.60
CA ILE A 181 54.75 17.51 -4.42
C ILE A 181 54.31 16.43 -3.43
N ILE A 182 53.70 15.35 -3.94
CA ILE A 182 53.27 14.20 -3.13
C ILE A 182 54.47 13.59 -2.39
N GLU A 183 55.65 13.57 -3.02
CA GLU A 183 56.90 13.09 -2.44
C GLU A 183 57.58 14.10 -1.48
N GLY A 184 56.93 15.22 -1.18
CA GLY A 184 57.40 16.20 -0.18
C GLY A 184 58.12 17.42 -0.76
N GLY A 185 58.08 17.63 -2.08
CA GLY A 185 58.60 18.80 -2.77
C GLY A 185 57.76 20.07 -2.59
N TRP A 186 57.37 20.40 -1.36
CA TRP A 186 56.60 21.60 -1.04
C TRP A 186 57.32 22.91 -1.43
N SER A 187 58.62 22.87 -1.75
CA SER A 187 59.33 24.01 -2.34
C SER A 187 58.79 24.42 -3.71
N HIS A 188 58.22 23.48 -4.48
CA HIS A 188 57.59 23.77 -5.77
C HIS A 188 56.34 24.64 -5.65
N LEU A 189 55.72 24.64 -4.46
CA LEU A 189 54.56 25.47 -4.12
C LEU A 189 54.88 26.91 -3.75
N LYS A 190 56.16 27.27 -3.67
CA LYS A 190 56.53 28.66 -3.38
C LYS A 190 56.08 29.55 -4.53
N VAL A 191 55.53 30.71 -4.19
CA VAL A 191 55.05 31.70 -5.16
C VAL A 191 56.10 32.00 -6.23
N ALA A 192 57.36 32.20 -5.83
CA ALA A 192 58.46 32.46 -6.75
C ALA A 192 58.69 31.32 -7.75
N THR A 193 58.53 30.06 -7.31
CA THR A 193 58.75 28.86 -8.13
C THR A 193 57.58 28.61 -9.08
N MET A 194 56.35 28.81 -8.63
CA MET A 194 55.14 28.70 -9.45
C MET A 194 55.11 29.77 -10.54
N VAL A 195 55.32 31.04 -10.17
CA VAL A 195 55.35 32.17 -11.12
C VAL A 195 56.53 32.03 -12.08
N GLY A 196 57.71 31.65 -11.58
CA GLY A 196 58.89 31.42 -12.42
C GLY A 196 58.68 30.26 -13.41
N GLY A 197 58.04 29.17 -12.97
CA GLY A 197 57.70 28.04 -13.83
C GLY A 197 56.67 28.38 -14.91
N LEU A 198 55.62 29.13 -14.57
CA LEU A 198 54.61 29.61 -15.52
C LEU A 198 55.21 30.59 -16.54
N ALA A 199 56.04 31.53 -16.09
CA ALA A 199 56.75 32.45 -16.98
C ALA A 199 57.69 31.70 -17.94
N GLY A 200 58.43 30.69 -17.44
CA GLY A 200 59.26 29.83 -18.28
C GLY A 200 58.46 29.07 -19.34
N ARG A 201 57.28 28.55 -19.00
CA ARG A 201 56.37 27.88 -19.95
C ARG A 201 55.79 28.84 -20.99
N MET A 202 55.45 30.07 -20.62
CA MET A 202 54.99 31.08 -21.60
C MET A 202 56.09 31.45 -22.60
N VAL A 203 57.32 31.62 -22.13
CA VAL A 203 58.47 31.91 -23.00
C VAL A 203 58.78 30.71 -23.92
N ALA A 204 58.79 29.49 -23.37
CA ALA A 204 59.02 28.27 -24.15
C ALA A 204 57.90 28.00 -25.16
N GLY A 205 56.64 28.21 -24.80
CA GLY A 205 55.49 28.03 -25.70
C GLY A 205 55.38 29.11 -26.79
N SER A 206 55.94 30.30 -26.58
CA SER A 206 56.05 31.35 -27.61
C SER A 206 57.10 31.06 -28.70
N LEU A 207 57.97 30.07 -28.47
CA LEU A 207 59.04 29.66 -29.39
C LEU A 207 58.65 28.47 -30.28
N SER A 208 57.46 27.88 -30.10
CA SER A 208 56.96 26.80 -30.95
C SER A 208 56.37 27.34 -32.27
N PRO A 209 56.75 26.81 -33.44
CA PRO A 209 56.25 27.29 -34.73
C PRO A 209 54.76 26.97 -34.94
N PRO A 210 54.01 27.75 -35.76
CA PRO A 210 52.54 27.70 -35.84
C PRO A 210 51.94 26.49 -36.58
N GLY A 211 52.62 25.34 -36.62
CA GLY A 211 52.28 24.22 -37.52
C GLY A 211 52.30 22.82 -36.91
N ASP A 212 52.79 22.64 -35.69
CA ASP A 212 52.68 21.35 -35.01
C ASP A 212 51.37 21.32 -34.23
N GLU A 213 50.35 20.67 -34.79
CA GLU A 213 49.17 20.29 -34.02
C GLU A 213 49.61 19.52 -32.77
N PRO A 214 49.05 19.84 -31.58
CA PRO A 214 49.32 19.05 -30.40
C PRO A 214 48.85 17.62 -30.68
N SER A 215 49.82 16.74 -30.82
CA SER A 215 49.60 15.31 -31.04
C SER A 215 48.56 14.80 -30.05
N ALA A 216 47.57 14.10 -30.58
CA ALA A 216 46.48 13.44 -29.88
C ALA A 216 46.96 12.85 -28.55
N GLY A 217 46.65 13.53 -27.44
CA GLY A 217 47.21 13.16 -26.16
C GLY A 217 46.97 14.20 -25.09
N GLY A 218 45.72 14.59 -24.88
CA GLY A 218 45.18 15.16 -23.64
C GLY A 218 45.32 16.67 -23.45
N ILE A 219 44.25 17.22 -22.87
CA ILE A 219 43.98 18.63 -22.66
C ILE A 219 45.05 19.19 -21.70
N GLN A 220 46.08 19.84 -22.23
CA GLN A 220 47.02 20.58 -21.42
C GLN A 220 46.46 21.98 -21.23
N GLU A 221 46.18 22.36 -19.97
CA GLU A 221 45.61 23.67 -19.65
C GLU A 221 46.51 24.78 -20.24
N PRO A 222 45.94 25.73 -21.00
CA PRO A 222 46.73 26.79 -21.62
C PRO A 222 47.42 27.61 -20.51
N PRO A 223 48.68 28.04 -20.72
CA PRO A 223 49.48 28.68 -19.67
C PRO A 223 48.84 29.97 -19.12
N LEU A 224 48.00 30.65 -19.90
CA LEU A 224 47.18 31.79 -19.47
C LEU A 224 46.12 31.39 -18.43
N ALA A 225 45.39 30.30 -18.65
CA ALA A 225 44.36 29.82 -17.73
C ALA A 225 44.97 29.34 -16.40
N SER A 226 46.14 28.70 -16.45
CA SER A 226 46.86 28.33 -15.22
C SER A 226 47.33 29.55 -14.41
N LEU A 227 47.70 30.65 -15.07
CA LEU A 227 48.07 31.92 -14.41
C LEU A 227 46.84 32.59 -13.79
N GLU A 228 45.73 32.64 -14.51
CA GLU A 228 44.45 33.17 -14.03
C GLU A 228 43.98 32.43 -12.77
N ARG A 229 43.90 31.09 -12.80
CA ARG A 229 43.55 30.30 -11.62
C ARG A 229 44.51 30.55 -10.46
N TYR A 230 45.82 30.60 -10.72
CA TYR A 230 46.79 30.85 -9.67
C TYR A 230 46.60 32.23 -9.04
N SER A 231 46.28 33.26 -9.84
CA SER A 231 45.95 34.60 -9.35
C SER A 231 44.67 34.62 -8.52
N GLU A 232 43.63 33.89 -8.93
CA GLU A 232 42.38 33.75 -8.17
C GLU A 232 42.58 33.02 -6.85
N SER A 233 43.41 31.97 -6.84
CA SER A 233 43.79 31.24 -5.63
C SER A 233 44.55 32.13 -4.63
N LEU A 234 45.49 32.94 -5.11
CA LEU A 234 46.20 33.92 -4.27
C LEU A 234 45.26 35.00 -3.75
N LEU A 235 44.36 35.53 -4.59
CA LEU A 235 43.36 36.51 -4.20
C LEU A 235 42.42 35.92 -3.14
N ALA A 236 41.92 34.71 -3.35
CA ALA A 236 41.07 33.98 -2.41
C ALA A 236 41.80 33.69 -1.09
N GLY A 237 43.10 33.38 -1.12
CA GLY A 237 43.91 33.22 0.10
C GLY A 237 44.06 34.52 0.89
N LEU A 238 44.31 35.64 0.19
CA LEU A 238 44.51 36.96 0.80
C LEU A 238 43.19 37.58 1.30
N GLU A 239 42.10 37.46 0.53
CA GLU A 239 40.77 37.96 0.89
C GLU A 239 40.05 37.01 1.86
N GLY A 240 40.23 35.70 1.70
CA GLY A 240 39.67 34.67 2.57
C GLY A 240 40.21 34.79 3.99
N SER A 241 41.49 35.14 4.18
CA SER A 241 42.03 35.48 5.51
C SER A 241 41.32 36.67 6.17
N ARG A 242 40.62 37.50 5.40
CA ARG A 242 39.90 38.70 5.85
C ARG A 242 38.37 38.49 5.95
N ARG A 243 37.80 37.51 5.22
CA ARG A 243 36.36 37.14 5.24
C ARG A 243 36.03 35.83 5.98
N ALA A 244 37.02 35.00 6.32
CA ALA A 244 36.82 33.72 7.01
C ALA A 244 36.19 33.84 8.42
N ALA A 245 36.01 35.06 8.94
CA ALA A 245 35.28 35.31 10.17
C ALA A 245 33.74 35.17 10.02
N ASP A 246 33.17 35.33 8.81
CA ASP A 246 31.72 35.55 8.65
C ASP A 246 30.95 34.58 7.74
N ALA A 247 31.58 33.63 7.05
CA ALA A 247 30.83 32.75 6.15
C ALA A 247 31.36 31.30 6.12
N GLY A 248 30.49 30.37 6.50
CA GLY A 248 30.71 28.94 6.36
C GLY A 248 30.89 28.53 4.89
N SER A 249 32.02 27.86 4.63
CA SER A 249 32.26 26.92 3.53
C SER A 249 32.10 27.37 2.07
N SER A 250 32.51 28.60 1.71
CA SER A 250 32.65 28.95 0.28
C SER A 250 33.91 29.78 0.04
N GLY A 251 34.87 29.24 -0.71
CA GLY A 251 35.94 30.05 -1.29
C GLY A 251 37.35 29.45 -1.38
N TYR A 252 37.59 28.16 -1.17
CA TYR A 252 38.92 27.60 -1.45
C TYR A 252 39.08 27.33 -2.96
N VAL A 253 39.86 28.15 -3.64
CA VAL A 253 40.27 27.94 -5.04
C VAL A 253 41.67 27.33 -5.03
N SER A 254 41.81 26.13 -5.59
CA SER A 254 43.10 25.43 -5.64
C SER A 254 44.07 26.16 -6.56
N PRO A 255 45.34 26.38 -6.15
CA PRO A 255 46.38 26.92 -7.02
C PRO A 255 46.83 25.91 -8.10
N TRP A 256 46.38 24.66 -8.00
CA TRP A 256 46.73 23.54 -8.86
C TRP A 256 45.67 23.23 -9.92
N PRO A 257 46.02 22.51 -11.00
CA PRO A 257 45.08 21.87 -11.89
C PRO A 257 43.91 21.26 -11.13
N SER A 258 42.69 21.52 -11.59
CA SER A 258 41.53 20.82 -11.06
C SER A 258 41.74 19.33 -11.25
N MET A 259 41.42 18.57 -10.21
CA MET A 259 41.38 17.11 -10.31
C MET A 259 40.46 16.72 -11.47
N PRO A 260 40.81 15.72 -12.29
CA PRO A 260 39.95 15.27 -13.38
C PRO A 260 38.54 14.96 -12.87
N GLU A 261 37.50 15.35 -13.61
CA GLU A 261 36.10 15.15 -13.18
C GLU A 261 35.76 13.66 -12.96
N SER A 262 36.39 12.78 -13.73
CA SER A 262 36.29 11.33 -13.57
C SER A 262 36.79 10.84 -12.20
N LEU A 263 37.72 11.56 -11.57
CA LEU A 263 38.25 11.18 -10.26
C LEU A 263 37.50 11.89 -9.10
N SER A 264 36.92 13.07 -9.33
CA SER A 264 36.00 13.68 -8.37
C SER A 264 34.70 12.89 -8.24
N THR A 265 34.14 12.40 -9.36
CA THR A 265 32.96 11.53 -9.35
C THR A 265 33.21 10.20 -8.60
N LEU A 266 34.42 9.62 -8.70
CA LEU A 266 34.80 8.46 -7.89
C LEU A 266 34.95 8.76 -6.40
N ARG A 267 35.28 10.00 -6.03
CA ARG A 267 35.33 10.44 -4.63
C ARG A 267 33.92 10.53 -4.04
N ASP A 268 32.94 10.87 -4.86
CA ASP A 268 31.53 10.98 -4.48
C ASP A 268 30.85 9.61 -4.32
N LEU A 269 31.47 8.51 -4.77
CA LEU A 269 31.06 7.11 -4.46
C LEU A 269 31.34 6.75 -2.98
N SER A 270 30.80 7.54 -2.05
CA SER A 270 30.78 7.29 -0.62
C SER A 270 29.45 6.66 -0.20
N SER A 271 29.32 6.20 1.05
CA SER A 271 28.03 5.69 1.54
C SER A 271 26.99 6.81 1.48
N GLU A 272 26.03 6.68 0.58
CA GLU A 272 24.96 7.65 0.43
C GLU A 272 23.72 7.15 1.16
N HIS A 273 23.22 7.99 2.07
CA HIS A 273 21.92 7.79 2.68
C HIS A 273 20.85 8.07 1.61
N LEU A 274 19.75 7.33 1.66
CA LEU A 274 18.62 7.55 0.76
C LEU A 274 17.90 8.84 1.15
N LEU A 275 18.38 9.96 0.62
CA LEU A 275 17.92 11.31 0.96
C LEU A 275 17.28 12.02 -0.24
N ALA A 276 16.26 12.82 0.03
CA ALA A 276 15.61 13.69 -0.94
C ALA A 276 15.39 15.10 -0.36
N LYS A 277 14.94 16.05 -1.20
CA LYS A 277 14.71 17.46 -0.83
C LYS A 277 15.89 18.07 -0.05
N GLU A 278 17.09 18.03 -0.66
CA GLU A 278 18.31 18.58 -0.05
C GLU A 278 18.68 17.95 1.31
N GLY A 279 18.22 16.72 1.58
CA GLY A 279 18.47 16.01 2.84
C GLY A 279 17.40 16.21 3.91
N ARG A 280 16.30 16.91 3.62
CA ARG A 280 15.17 17.06 4.57
C ARG A 280 14.24 15.85 4.60
N LEU A 281 14.29 15.01 3.57
CA LEU A 281 13.59 13.73 3.52
C LEU A 281 14.59 12.59 3.49
N GLY A 282 14.29 11.53 4.24
CA GLY A 282 15.09 10.32 4.33
C GLY A 282 14.23 9.07 4.22
N PHE A 283 14.78 7.99 3.68
CA PHE A 283 14.08 6.72 3.48
C PHE A 283 14.80 5.55 4.15
N VAL A 284 14.03 4.68 4.81
CA VAL A 284 14.48 3.33 5.18
C VAL A 284 13.56 2.35 4.49
N MET A 285 14.13 1.51 3.62
CA MET A 285 13.41 0.45 2.95
C MET A 285 13.61 -0.85 3.70
N LEU A 286 12.58 -1.65 3.88
CA LEU A 286 12.67 -2.95 4.53
C LEU A 286 11.60 -3.90 4.00
N ARG A 287 11.82 -5.19 4.21
CA ARG A 287 10.86 -6.24 3.85
C ARG A 287 10.19 -6.78 5.10
N LEU A 288 8.88 -6.92 5.05
CA LEU A 288 8.09 -7.50 6.15
C LEU A 288 8.03 -9.01 6.00
N ALA A 289 8.26 -9.74 7.08
CA ALA A 289 8.08 -11.19 7.09
C ALA A 289 6.59 -11.53 6.95
N LYS A 290 6.25 -12.29 5.90
CA LYS A 290 4.91 -12.84 5.71
C LYS A 290 4.72 -14.09 6.59
N SER A 291 3.84 -14.04 7.58
CA SER A 291 3.46 -15.23 8.34
C SER A 291 2.46 -16.07 7.54
N LYS A 292 2.72 -17.38 7.36
CA LYS A 292 1.81 -18.29 6.63
C LYS A 292 0.53 -18.66 7.39
N ASP A 293 0.53 -18.53 8.72
CA ASP A 293 -0.52 -19.06 9.60
C ASP A 293 -1.26 -17.99 10.45
N GLY A 294 -1.21 -16.71 10.04
CA GLY A 294 -1.73 -15.58 10.83
C GLY A 294 -2.91 -14.85 10.18
N PHE A 295 -3.81 -14.34 11.05
CA PHE A 295 -5.03 -13.57 10.75
C PHE A 295 -4.83 -12.35 9.81
N ALA A 296 -3.60 -11.92 9.58
CA ALA A 296 -3.19 -11.00 8.53
C ALA A 296 -1.67 -11.12 8.32
N GLY A 297 -1.22 -11.62 7.16
CA GLY A 297 0.15 -12.09 6.93
C GLY A 297 1.28 -11.10 7.23
N ALA A 298 1.01 -9.79 7.22
CA ALA A 298 1.96 -8.73 7.55
C ALA A 298 1.54 -7.84 8.73
N SER A 299 0.35 -8.01 9.30
CA SER A 299 -0.21 -7.04 10.26
C SER A 299 0.58 -6.98 11.57
N ALA A 300 1.09 -8.12 12.05
CA ALA A 300 1.98 -8.15 13.22
C ALA A 300 3.30 -7.40 12.96
N ALA A 301 3.89 -7.55 11.77
CA ALA A 301 5.11 -6.85 11.38
C ALA A 301 4.85 -5.34 11.21
N THR A 302 3.72 -4.98 10.58
CA THR A 302 3.28 -3.58 10.43
C THR A 302 2.99 -2.92 11.77
N ASP A 303 2.32 -3.61 12.70
CA ASP A 303 2.03 -3.11 14.04
C ASP A 303 3.31 -2.90 14.86
N GLU A 304 4.24 -3.86 14.80
CA GLU A 304 5.54 -3.71 15.46
C GLU A 304 6.35 -2.57 14.84
N LEU A 305 6.33 -2.42 13.51
CA LEU A 305 6.98 -1.32 12.83
C LEU A 305 6.41 0.03 13.26
N ARG A 306 5.08 0.14 13.38
CA ARG A 306 4.42 1.35 13.92
C ARG A 306 4.77 1.59 15.39
N ARG A 307 4.94 0.53 16.19
CA ARG A 307 5.40 0.64 17.59
C ARG A 307 6.81 1.21 17.67
N LEU A 308 7.74 0.70 16.86
CA LEU A 308 9.12 1.20 16.76
C LEU A 308 9.16 2.65 16.26
N ILE A 309 8.38 2.99 15.22
CA ILE A 309 8.26 4.36 14.73
C ILE A 309 7.76 5.32 15.82
N LYS A 310 6.73 4.92 16.59
CA LYS A 310 6.23 5.73 17.72
C LYS A 310 7.26 5.86 18.84
N LEU A 311 8.03 4.81 19.12
CA LEU A 311 9.08 4.83 20.13
C LEU A 311 10.17 5.83 19.76
N VAL A 312 10.74 5.73 18.55
CA VAL A 312 11.80 6.64 18.10
C VAL A 312 11.25 8.06 17.90
N GLY A 313 10.02 8.19 17.37
CA GLY A 313 9.35 9.49 17.24
C GLY A 313 9.12 10.21 18.56
N SER A 314 9.00 9.48 19.68
CA SER A 314 8.88 10.10 21.01
C SER A 314 10.17 10.75 21.50
N HIS A 315 11.34 10.34 20.97
CA HIS A 315 12.64 10.93 21.28
C HIS A 315 12.96 12.13 20.40
N HIS A 316 12.27 12.31 19.26
CA HIS A 316 12.57 13.32 18.24
C HIS A 316 11.31 14.09 17.82
N ALA A 317 10.87 15.03 18.66
CA ALA A 317 9.66 15.83 18.40
C ALA A 317 9.81 16.82 17.22
N ASP A 318 11.03 17.07 16.75
CA ASP A 318 11.34 17.95 15.62
C ASP A 318 11.23 17.26 14.25
N VAL A 319 10.92 15.95 14.23
CA VAL A 319 10.94 15.11 13.02
C VAL A 319 9.60 14.40 12.86
N THR A 320 9.10 14.36 11.62
CA THR A 320 7.90 13.59 11.27
C THR A 320 8.31 12.27 10.64
N ILE A 321 7.81 11.17 11.19
CA ILE A 321 8.10 9.82 10.69
C ILE A 321 6.81 9.22 10.11
N GLY A 322 6.83 8.92 8.82
CA GLY A 322 5.77 8.26 8.07
C GLY A 322 6.10 6.82 7.73
N LEU A 323 5.08 6.06 7.35
CA LEU A 323 5.20 4.67 6.90
C LEU A 323 4.35 4.47 5.64
N THR A 324 4.94 3.87 4.61
CA THR A 324 4.30 3.58 3.32
C THR A 324 4.86 2.28 2.71
N GLY A 325 4.49 1.99 1.47
CA GLY A 325 4.82 0.76 0.76
C GLY A 325 3.60 -0.13 0.59
N LEU A 326 3.58 -0.93 -0.48
CA LEU A 326 2.46 -1.81 -0.83
C LEU A 326 1.96 -2.65 0.36
N PRO A 327 2.81 -3.42 1.07
CA PRO A 327 2.31 -4.32 2.11
C PRO A 327 1.71 -3.57 3.31
N VAL A 328 2.16 -2.34 3.59
CA VAL A 328 1.59 -1.48 4.63
C VAL A 328 0.25 -0.93 4.19
N MET A 329 0.18 -0.43 2.94
CA MET A 329 -1.04 0.15 2.39
C MET A 329 -2.16 -0.89 2.28
N GLU A 330 -1.88 -2.09 1.80
CA GLU A 330 -2.89 -3.14 1.69
C GLU A 330 -3.40 -3.58 3.08
N ASP A 331 -2.53 -3.65 4.09
CA ASP A 331 -2.92 -3.93 5.48
C ASP A 331 -3.83 -2.84 6.06
N ASP A 332 -3.46 -1.56 5.88
CA ASP A 332 -4.25 -0.41 6.33
C ASP A 332 -5.63 -0.35 5.65
N GLU A 333 -5.68 -0.59 4.34
CA GLU A 333 -6.92 -0.64 3.58
C GLU A 333 -7.82 -1.77 4.05
N MET A 334 -7.27 -2.98 4.26
CA MET A 334 -8.04 -4.12 4.75
C MET A 334 -8.61 -3.82 6.14
N ARG A 335 -7.77 -3.35 7.07
CA ARG A 335 -8.19 -3.08 8.45
C ARG A 335 -9.26 -1.99 8.51
N THR A 336 -9.08 -0.92 7.75
CA THR A 336 -10.05 0.19 7.67
C THR A 336 -11.37 -0.29 7.04
N SER A 337 -11.30 -1.10 5.99
CA SER A 337 -12.48 -1.68 5.34
C SER A 337 -13.23 -2.61 6.29
N GLN A 338 -12.54 -3.48 7.02
CA GLN A 338 -13.15 -4.38 8.01
C GLN A 338 -13.85 -3.59 9.13
N GLN A 339 -13.18 -2.60 9.71
CA GLN A 339 -13.77 -1.77 10.76
C GLN A 339 -15.00 -1.01 10.26
N SER A 340 -14.91 -0.42 9.06
CA SER A 340 -16.02 0.28 8.42
C SER A 340 -17.19 -0.65 8.14
N MET A 341 -16.93 -1.88 7.70
CA MET A 341 -17.95 -2.89 7.45
C MET A 341 -18.64 -3.39 8.72
N ILE A 342 -17.91 -3.53 9.83
CA ILE A 342 -18.49 -3.87 11.14
C ILE A 342 -19.45 -2.76 11.59
N TRP A 343 -19.01 -1.50 11.50
CA TRP A 343 -19.85 -0.35 11.83
C TRP A 343 -21.08 -0.25 10.92
N ALA A 344 -20.90 -0.38 9.60
CA ALA A 344 -21.98 -0.33 8.64
C ALA A 344 -22.99 -1.46 8.89
N SER A 345 -22.53 -2.69 9.12
CA SER A 345 -23.39 -3.85 9.38
C SER A 345 -24.17 -3.68 10.68
N GLY A 346 -23.53 -3.17 11.75
CA GLY A 346 -24.20 -2.86 13.01
C GLY A 346 -25.25 -1.76 12.85
N LEU A 347 -24.92 -0.68 12.14
CA LEU A 347 -25.87 0.40 11.86
C LEU A 347 -27.04 -0.07 11.00
N SER A 348 -26.79 -0.86 9.95
CA SER A 348 -27.82 -1.47 9.11
C SER A 348 -28.74 -2.39 9.92
N LEU A 349 -28.19 -3.21 10.82
CA LEU A 349 -28.99 -4.08 11.68
C LEU A 349 -29.91 -3.27 12.60
N ILE A 350 -29.39 -2.19 13.21
CA ILE A 350 -30.19 -1.29 14.05
C ILE A 350 -31.28 -0.60 13.21
N ALA A 351 -30.93 -0.09 12.03
CA ALA A 351 -31.89 0.55 11.13
C ALA A 351 -33.01 -0.42 10.73
N VAL A 352 -32.67 -1.66 10.39
CA VAL A 352 -33.63 -2.73 10.09
C VAL A 352 -34.54 -3.02 11.28
N ILE A 353 -33.99 -3.12 12.50
CA ILE A 353 -34.79 -3.29 13.72
C ILE A 353 -35.78 -2.14 13.87
N VAL A 354 -35.34 -0.88 13.71
CA VAL A 354 -36.20 0.31 13.82
C VAL A 354 -37.33 0.29 12.79
N VAL A 355 -37.02 0.00 11.52
CA VAL A 355 -38.02 -0.08 10.45
C VAL A 355 -39.06 -1.16 10.72
N ILE A 356 -38.64 -2.35 11.18
CA ILE A 356 -39.58 -3.43 11.51
C ILE A 356 -40.43 -3.07 12.74
N ILE A 357 -39.86 -2.43 13.76
CA ILE A 357 -40.63 -1.95 14.91
C ILE A 357 -41.68 -0.94 14.46
N ALA A 358 -41.33 0.02 13.61
CA ALA A 358 -42.26 1.00 13.06
C ALA A 358 -43.36 0.34 12.21
N GLY A 359 -43.01 -0.65 11.40
CA GLY A 359 -43.95 -1.36 10.52
C GLY A 359 -44.95 -2.26 11.25
N PHE A 360 -44.54 -2.93 12.34
CA PHE A 360 -45.39 -3.88 13.09
C PHE A 360 -45.93 -3.33 14.42
N GLY A 361 -45.49 -2.15 14.86
CA GLY A 361 -45.93 -1.51 16.11
C GLY A 361 -45.52 -2.26 17.39
N GLY A 362 -44.50 -3.11 17.35
CA GLY A 362 -44.08 -3.88 18.51
C GLY A 362 -42.72 -4.59 18.38
N VAL A 363 -41.95 -4.57 19.47
CA VAL A 363 -40.56 -5.05 19.52
C VAL A 363 -40.43 -6.57 19.37
N ARG A 364 -41.43 -7.34 19.81
CA ARG A 364 -41.39 -8.82 19.75
C ARG A 364 -41.23 -9.34 18.32
N HIS A 365 -42.02 -8.82 17.38
CA HIS A 365 -41.97 -9.25 15.97
C HIS A 365 -40.64 -8.86 15.31
N ALA A 366 -40.11 -7.69 15.66
CA ALA A 366 -38.80 -7.25 15.18
C ALA A 366 -37.67 -8.16 15.68
N LEU A 367 -37.66 -8.52 16.96
CA LEU A 367 -36.66 -9.43 17.52
C LEU A 367 -36.74 -10.84 16.91
N MET A 368 -37.94 -11.34 16.63
CA MET A 368 -38.11 -12.64 15.96
C MET A 368 -37.53 -12.62 14.54
N ALA A 369 -37.83 -11.60 13.74
CA ALA A 369 -37.30 -11.48 12.38
C ALA A 369 -35.77 -11.35 12.37
N ASN A 370 -35.22 -10.49 13.24
CA ASN A 370 -33.77 -10.29 13.33
C ASN A 370 -33.05 -11.51 13.94
N GLY A 371 -33.68 -12.25 14.85
CA GLY A 371 -33.12 -13.49 15.38
C GLY A 371 -32.93 -14.54 14.29
N VAL A 372 -33.91 -14.71 13.41
CA VAL A 372 -33.80 -15.61 12.24
C VAL A 372 -32.69 -15.14 11.29
N LEU A 373 -32.58 -13.82 11.05
CA LEU A 373 -31.50 -13.25 10.25
C LEU A 373 -30.12 -13.59 10.81
N ILE A 374 -29.91 -13.41 12.13
CA ILE A 374 -28.62 -13.68 12.78
C ILE A 374 -28.25 -15.16 12.67
N VAL A 375 -29.22 -16.08 12.85
CA VAL A 375 -29.01 -17.52 12.67
C VAL A 375 -28.60 -17.84 11.23
N GLY A 376 -29.32 -17.29 10.26
CA GLY A 376 -28.99 -17.46 8.84
C GLY A 376 -27.60 -16.91 8.48
N MET A 377 -27.24 -15.77 9.05
CA MET A 377 -25.93 -15.15 8.84
C MET A 377 -24.80 -16.00 9.42
N ALA A 378 -24.98 -16.58 10.61
CA ALA A 378 -24.01 -17.51 11.19
C ALA A 378 -23.78 -18.73 10.30
N TRP A 379 -24.85 -19.32 9.76
CA TRP A 379 -24.73 -20.44 8.82
C TRP A 379 -24.06 -20.04 7.50
N ALA A 380 -24.36 -18.86 6.98
CA ALA A 380 -23.73 -18.39 5.76
C ALA A 380 -22.23 -18.11 5.93
N PHE A 381 -21.81 -17.56 7.08
CA PHE A 381 -20.39 -17.44 7.41
C PHE A 381 -19.71 -18.79 7.57
N ALA A 382 -20.37 -19.77 8.21
CA ALA A 382 -19.82 -21.13 8.29
C ALA A 382 -19.68 -21.76 6.90
N TRP A 383 -20.65 -21.57 6.01
CA TRP A 383 -20.54 -22.01 4.64
C TRP A 383 -19.40 -21.32 3.87
N ALA A 384 -19.24 -20.00 4.04
CA ALA A 384 -18.12 -19.26 3.46
C ALA A 384 -16.76 -19.77 4.00
N THR A 385 -16.71 -20.11 5.28
CA THR A 385 -15.54 -20.71 5.94
C THR A 385 -15.24 -22.09 5.36
N ALA A 386 -16.25 -22.92 5.12
CA ALA A 386 -16.11 -24.26 4.56
C ALA A 386 -15.65 -24.25 3.09
N SER A 387 -16.15 -23.29 2.30
CA SER A 387 -15.98 -23.28 0.84
C SER A 387 -14.76 -22.48 0.39
N VAL A 388 -14.58 -21.28 0.93
CA VAL A 388 -13.49 -20.36 0.55
C VAL A 388 -12.41 -20.30 1.63
N GLY A 389 -12.80 -20.35 2.90
CA GLY A 389 -11.87 -20.29 4.03
C GLY A 389 -11.29 -18.90 4.32
N HIS A 390 -11.50 -17.93 3.43
CA HIS A 390 -11.02 -16.57 3.62
C HIS A 390 -11.95 -15.50 3.02
N LEU A 391 -11.93 -14.30 3.59
CA LEU A 391 -12.55 -13.10 3.02
C LEU A 391 -11.49 -12.15 2.44
N ASN A 392 -11.82 -11.50 1.33
CA ASN A 392 -11.02 -10.41 0.78
C ASN A 392 -11.73 -9.05 0.95
N ILE A 393 -11.08 -7.98 0.51
CA ILE A 393 -11.58 -6.61 0.63
C ILE A 393 -12.92 -6.37 -0.09
N LEU A 394 -13.25 -7.18 -1.10
CA LEU A 394 -14.54 -7.12 -1.82
C LEU A 394 -15.60 -7.97 -1.12
N SER A 395 -15.25 -9.20 -0.74
CA SER A 395 -16.18 -10.17 -0.14
C SER A 395 -16.62 -9.77 1.26
N VAL A 396 -15.88 -8.91 1.98
CA VAL A 396 -16.34 -8.42 3.29
C VAL A 396 -17.68 -7.66 3.18
N THR A 397 -17.96 -7.01 2.04
CA THR A 397 -19.20 -6.24 1.77
C THR A 397 -20.47 -7.08 1.80
N PHE A 398 -20.36 -8.38 1.52
CA PHE A 398 -21.46 -9.33 1.53
C PHE A 398 -22.26 -9.34 2.84
N THR A 399 -21.60 -9.10 3.98
CA THR A 399 -22.25 -9.04 5.29
C THR A 399 -23.38 -8.00 5.32
N GLY A 400 -23.11 -6.79 4.81
CA GLY A 400 -24.11 -5.73 4.73
C GLY A 400 -25.23 -6.07 3.76
N THR A 401 -24.89 -6.64 2.60
CA THR A 401 -25.87 -7.10 1.59
C THR A 401 -26.78 -8.19 2.14
N MET A 402 -26.24 -9.13 2.93
CA MET A 402 -27.01 -10.20 3.56
C MET A 402 -28.03 -9.67 4.55
N ILE A 403 -27.68 -8.63 5.32
CA ILE A 403 -28.64 -7.99 6.23
C ILE A 403 -29.80 -7.37 5.44
N GLY A 404 -29.49 -6.68 4.34
CA GLY A 404 -30.49 -6.02 3.50
C GLY A 404 -31.43 -7.00 2.79
N VAL A 405 -30.88 -8.00 2.10
CA VAL A 405 -31.69 -8.96 1.32
C VAL A 405 -32.27 -10.07 2.22
N GLY A 406 -31.50 -10.52 3.21
CA GLY A 406 -31.87 -11.67 4.05
C GLY A 406 -33.02 -11.38 5.01
N ILE A 407 -33.23 -10.11 5.38
CA ILE A 407 -34.29 -9.76 6.33
C ILE A 407 -35.69 -9.91 5.74
N ASP A 408 -35.88 -9.73 4.43
CA ASP A 408 -37.20 -9.60 3.78
C ASP A 408 -38.17 -10.76 4.11
N TYR A 409 -37.64 -11.97 4.27
CA TYR A 409 -38.44 -13.15 4.59
C TYR A 409 -39.08 -13.08 5.99
N GLY A 410 -38.40 -12.52 6.98
CA GLY A 410 -38.88 -12.48 8.36
C GLY A 410 -40.21 -11.70 8.51
N PRO A 411 -40.22 -10.39 8.17
CA PRO A 411 -41.43 -9.57 8.09
C PRO A 411 -42.53 -10.19 7.22
N TYR A 412 -42.18 -10.80 6.08
CA TYR A 412 -43.16 -11.45 5.21
C TYR A 412 -43.94 -12.55 5.94
N TYR A 413 -43.24 -13.50 6.58
CA TYR A 413 -43.88 -14.59 7.32
C TYR A 413 -44.65 -14.07 8.53
N ILE A 414 -44.12 -13.10 9.27
CA ILE A 414 -44.81 -12.50 10.42
C ILE A 414 -46.10 -11.80 9.98
N ARG A 415 -46.06 -10.99 8.92
CA ARG A 415 -47.25 -10.31 8.40
C ARG A 415 -48.31 -11.30 7.96
N ARG A 416 -47.89 -12.36 7.27
CA ARG A 416 -48.79 -13.42 6.81
C ARG A 416 -49.43 -14.18 7.96
N TYR A 417 -48.66 -14.49 9.01
CA TYR A 417 -49.16 -15.10 10.24
C TYR A 417 -50.19 -14.19 10.96
N LEU A 418 -49.87 -12.91 11.11
CA LEU A 418 -50.77 -11.93 11.74
C LEU A 418 -52.07 -11.74 10.95
N GLU A 419 -51.99 -11.76 9.61
CA GLU A 419 -53.16 -11.69 8.73
C GLU A 419 -54.08 -12.91 8.91
N MET A 420 -53.52 -14.13 8.91
CA MET A 420 -54.29 -15.36 9.15
C MET A 420 -54.94 -15.37 10.53
N ARG A 421 -54.19 -14.96 11.56
CA ARG A 421 -54.70 -14.87 12.94
C ARG A 421 -55.83 -13.85 13.07
N ARG A 422 -55.76 -12.71 12.37
CA ARG A 422 -56.85 -11.71 12.32
C ARG A 422 -58.10 -12.23 11.61
N ARG A 423 -57.95 -13.14 10.65
CA ARG A 423 -59.05 -13.78 9.91
C ARG A 423 -59.69 -14.97 10.66
N GLY A 424 -59.26 -15.26 11.89
CA GLY A 424 -59.83 -16.33 12.73
C GLY A 424 -59.35 -17.74 12.39
N LEU A 425 -58.34 -17.87 11.53
CA LEU A 425 -57.66 -19.12 11.21
C LEU A 425 -56.45 -19.25 12.14
N GLY A 426 -56.68 -19.63 13.39
CA GLY A 426 -55.67 -19.74 14.45
C GLY A 426 -55.58 -21.16 15.00
#